data_AF-C4RAN6-F1
#
_entry.id   AF-C4RAN6-F1
#
_cell.length_a   1.000
_cell.length_b   1.000
_cell.length_c   1.000
_cell.angle_alpha   90.00
_cell.angle_beta   90.00
_cell.angle_gamma   90.00
#
_symmetry.space_group_name_H-M   'P 1'
#
loop_
_entity.id
_entity.type
_entity.pdbx_description
1 polymer ?
#
loop_
_entity_poly.entity_id
_entity_poly.type
_entity_poly.pdbx_seq_one_letter_code
_entity_poly.pdbx_strand_id
1 'polypeptide(L)'
;RRDAGPARAGASSTSNAYSPPWDFVTALAERVPRTVVKVAPGLDHALIPAGAEAEWVSVGGDLVEAALWCGQLAEVPRRATVLKEGPPVNAFGIAGAPCNHPADRQPIDRQPTCHQLTGSGGAEAAVGPVRRYVHDPDPAVVRAHLVAELAGALDATLADPTIAYLYADAPGATPFARCLEVTDTLPFSLKRLRALLRERGVGRAEILKRGSALEPERLRRDLRLAGPEAASLVLTRVAGAPTVLVCHPVPAG
;
A
#
# COMPACT_ATOMS: atom_id res chain seq x y z
N ARG A 1 14.78 50.93 -22.72
CA ARG A 1 13.42 51.08 -22.16
C ARG A 1 12.43 50.29 -23.03
N ARG A 2 12.09 49.08 -22.61
CA ARG A 2 10.88 48.34 -23.01
C ARG A 2 10.52 47.47 -21.81
N ASP A 3 9.36 47.76 -21.23
CA ASP A 3 8.84 47.17 -20.00
C ASP A 3 8.46 45.71 -20.20
N ALA A 4 8.97 44.84 -19.32
CA ALA A 4 8.53 43.46 -19.17
C ALA A 4 7.39 43.44 -18.14
N GLY A 5 6.18 43.11 -18.59
CA GLY A 5 5.05 42.83 -17.69
C GLY A 5 5.29 41.54 -16.91
N PRO A 6 4.78 41.42 -15.67
CA PRO A 6 5.09 40.28 -14.83
C PRO A 6 4.40 39.00 -15.32
N ALA A 7 5.16 37.91 -15.29
CA ALA A 7 4.71 36.56 -15.57
C ALA A 7 3.65 36.12 -14.55
N ARG A 8 2.59 35.48 -15.03
CA ARG A 8 1.53 34.87 -14.23
C ARG A 8 2.12 33.72 -13.40
N ALA A 9 2.10 33.87 -12.08
CA ALA A 9 2.31 32.78 -11.14
C ALA A 9 1.16 31.76 -11.30
N GLY A 10 1.49 30.51 -11.61
CA GLY A 10 0.55 29.39 -11.57
C GLY A 10 0.16 29.13 -10.12
N ALA A 11 -1.12 29.30 -9.80
CA ALA A 11 -1.68 28.93 -8.52
C ALA A 11 -1.59 27.40 -8.34
N SER A 12 -0.86 26.97 -7.30
CA SER A 12 -0.82 25.59 -6.82
C SER A 12 -2.19 25.19 -6.27
N SER A 13 -2.63 23.97 -6.56
CA SER A 13 -3.97 23.46 -6.31
C SER A 13 -4.28 23.28 -4.81
N THR A 14 -5.16 24.16 -4.31
CA THR A 14 -6.18 23.96 -3.27
C THR A 14 -5.75 23.68 -1.81
N SER A 15 -5.16 24.68 -1.14
CA SER A 15 -5.26 24.81 0.34
C SER A 15 -6.70 25.14 0.82
N ASN A 16 -7.57 25.62 -0.09
CA ASN A 16 -8.90 26.16 0.22
C ASN A 16 -10.06 25.14 0.15
N ALA A 17 -9.77 23.84 0.04
CA ALA A 17 -10.80 22.79 0.04
C ALA A 17 -11.16 22.28 1.45
N TYR A 18 -10.35 22.63 2.46
CA TYR A 18 -10.57 22.25 3.84
C TYR A 18 -11.50 23.23 4.55
N SER A 19 -12.40 22.70 5.38
CA SER A 19 -13.20 23.47 6.33
C SER A 19 -12.99 22.86 7.72
N PRO A 20 -12.33 23.56 8.66
CA PRO A 20 -11.79 24.92 8.53
C PRO A 20 -10.61 25.01 7.55
N PRO A 21 -10.27 26.21 7.04
CA PRO A 21 -9.13 26.40 6.14
C PRO A 21 -7.81 25.90 6.74
N TRP A 22 -6.89 25.43 5.90
CA TRP A 22 -5.63 24.83 6.37
C TRP A 22 -4.78 25.77 7.24
N ASP A 23 -4.74 27.06 6.90
CA ASP A 23 -3.99 28.06 7.68
C ASP A 23 -4.56 28.23 9.10
N PHE A 24 -5.88 28.05 9.28
CA PHE A 24 -6.48 28.05 10.61
C PHE A 24 -6.03 26.83 11.43
N VAL A 25 -5.99 25.66 10.79
CA VAL A 25 -5.58 24.40 11.42
C VAL A 25 -4.12 24.46 11.89
N THR A 26 -3.23 24.93 11.02
CA THR A 26 -1.80 25.08 11.33
C THR A 26 -1.57 26.12 12.42
N ALA A 27 -2.22 27.29 12.34
CA ALA A 27 -2.14 28.31 13.39
C ALA A 27 -2.71 27.82 14.75
N LEU A 28 -3.68 26.91 14.75
CA LEU A 28 -4.16 26.29 15.99
C LEU A 28 -3.10 25.36 16.59
N ALA A 29 -2.46 24.53 15.77
CA ALA A 29 -1.42 23.60 16.21
C ALA A 29 -0.19 24.33 16.80
N GLU A 30 0.17 25.50 16.28
CA GLU A 30 1.25 26.34 16.83
C GLU A 30 0.91 26.92 18.21
N ARG A 31 -0.35 27.28 18.44
CA ARG A 31 -0.80 27.90 19.70
C ARG A 31 -1.14 26.88 20.78
N VAL A 32 -1.51 25.67 20.40
CA VAL A 32 -1.95 24.61 21.31
C VAL A 32 -0.98 23.42 21.20
N PRO A 33 -0.02 23.27 22.13
CA PRO A 33 1.10 22.32 22.00
C PRO A 33 0.74 20.82 21.96
N ARG A 34 -0.52 20.48 22.28
CA ARG A 34 -1.06 19.11 22.27
C ARG A 34 -2.27 19.07 21.33
N THR A 35 -1.98 19.16 20.05
CA THR A 35 -2.98 19.14 18.98
C THR A 35 -2.77 17.91 18.14
N VAL A 36 -3.87 17.24 17.80
CA VAL A 36 -3.90 16.19 16.76
C VAL A 36 -4.89 16.63 15.70
N VAL A 37 -4.45 16.63 14.45
CA VAL A 37 -5.30 16.98 13.31
C VAL A 37 -5.58 15.72 12.52
N LYS A 38 -6.82 15.26 12.57
CA LYS A 38 -7.30 14.18 11.70
C LYS A 38 -7.59 14.72 10.31
N VAL A 39 -7.08 14.06 9.30
CA VAL A 39 -7.18 14.46 7.89
C VAL A 39 -7.57 13.27 7.01
N ALA A 40 -7.97 13.57 5.78
CA ALA A 40 -8.18 12.54 4.79
C ALA A 40 -6.86 11.79 4.50
N PRO A 41 -6.90 10.47 4.21
CA PRO A 41 -5.71 9.68 3.92
C PRO A 41 -4.94 10.15 2.67
N GLY A 42 -5.61 10.96 1.84
CA GLY A 42 -5.05 11.59 0.65
C GLY A 42 -4.33 12.92 0.86
N LEU A 43 -4.06 13.34 2.12
CA LEU A 43 -3.33 14.58 2.42
C LEU A 43 -2.05 14.69 1.58
N ASP A 44 -1.85 15.85 0.94
CA ASP A 44 -0.58 16.18 0.29
C ASP A 44 0.52 16.32 1.34
N HIS A 45 1.61 15.58 1.17
CA HIS A 45 2.76 15.62 2.07
C HIS A 45 3.36 17.02 2.25
N ALA A 46 3.21 17.91 1.26
CA ALA A 46 3.66 19.30 1.35
C ALA A 46 2.89 20.13 2.39
N LEU A 47 1.70 19.68 2.79
CA LEU A 47 0.88 20.37 3.80
C LEU A 47 1.26 19.99 5.23
N ILE A 48 2.12 18.99 5.42
CA ILE A 48 2.48 18.48 6.74
C ILE A 48 3.37 19.50 7.45
N PRO A 49 2.95 20.05 8.60
CA PRO A 49 3.71 21.07 9.31
C PRO A 49 5.10 20.58 9.71
N ALA A 50 6.08 21.49 9.71
CA ALA A 50 7.42 21.17 10.15
C ALA A 50 7.40 20.69 11.62
N GLY A 51 8.06 19.57 11.90
CA GLY A 51 8.13 18.98 13.24
C GLY A 51 6.87 18.22 13.67
N ALA A 52 5.80 18.18 12.85
CA ALA A 52 4.68 17.29 13.11
C ALA A 52 5.02 15.86 12.71
N GLU A 53 4.55 14.91 13.52
CA GLU A 53 4.48 13.51 13.14
C GLU A 53 3.27 13.29 12.24
N ALA A 54 3.45 12.55 11.15
CA ALA A 54 2.34 12.12 10.30
C ALA A 54 2.14 10.62 10.36
N GLU A 55 0.94 10.21 10.73
CA GLU A 55 0.51 8.83 10.80
C GLU A 55 -0.52 8.53 9.72
N TRP A 56 -0.36 7.38 9.03
CA TRP A 56 -1.38 6.80 8.17
C TRP A 56 -1.86 5.50 8.76
N VAL A 57 -3.18 5.32 8.79
CA VAL A 57 -3.83 4.15 9.41
C VAL A 57 -4.53 3.35 8.33
N SER A 58 -4.24 2.04 8.28
CA SER A 58 -5.02 1.07 7.51
C SER A 58 -5.75 0.08 8.41
N VAL A 59 -6.89 -0.39 7.94
CA VAL A 59 -7.71 -1.42 8.59
C VAL A 59 -8.00 -2.50 7.56
N GLY A 60 -7.58 -3.74 7.83
CA GLY A 60 -7.83 -4.87 6.92
C GLY A 60 -7.22 -4.70 5.52
N GLY A 61 -6.22 -3.83 5.36
CA GLY A 61 -5.60 -3.49 4.08
C GLY A 61 -6.20 -2.27 3.38
N ASP A 62 -7.25 -1.66 3.94
CA ASP A 62 -7.83 -0.42 3.42
C ASP A 62 -7.24 0.79 4.16
N LEU A 63 -6.71 1.75 3.41
CA LEU A 63 -6.21 3.01 3.98
C LEU A 63 -7.40 3.90 4.38
N VAL A 64 -7.61 4.08 5.68
CA VAL A 64 -8.82 4.73 6.21
C VAL A 64 -8.62 6.20 6.54
N GLU A 65 -7.51 6.56 7.19
CA GLU A 65 -7.28 7.94 7.63
C GLU A 65 -5.81 8.27 7.82
N ALA A 66 -5.56 9.57 8.04
CA ALA A 66 -4.26 10.06 8.49
C ALA A 66 -4.44 11.06 9.64
N ALA A 67 -3.41 11.16 10.49
CA ALA A 67 -3.36 12.06 11.63
C ALA A 67 -2.02 12.81 11.66
N LEU A 68 -2.07 14.10 11.99
CA LEU A 68 -0.90 14.91 12.27
C LEU A 68 -0.81 15.15 13.77
N TRP A 69 0.20 14.58 14.41
CA TRP A 69 0.47 14.79 15.83
C TRP A 69 1.45 15.96 15.96
N CYS A 70 1.04 17.02 16.64
CA CYS A 70 1.79 18.27 16.68
C CYS A 70 2.46 18.50 18.04
N GLY A 71 3.58 19.23 18.00
CA GLY A 71 4.29 19.68 19.20
C GLY A 71 4.78 18.51 20.05
N GLN A 72 4.36 18.46 21.30
CA GLN A 72 4.81 17.44 22.26
C GLN A 72 4.24 16.04 22.00
N LEU A 73 3.27 15.91 21.10
CA LEU A 73 2.68 14.63 20.72
C LEU A 73 3.40 13.96 19.54
N ALA A 74 4.29 14.68 18.85
CA ALA A 74 5.11 14.12 17.79
C ALA A 74 6.28 13.34 18.41
N GLU A 75 6.37 12.04 18.13
CA GLU A 75 7.45 11.17 18.61
C GLU A 75 8.40 10.77 17.46
N VAL A 76 7.83 10.57 16.27
CA VAL A 76 8.56 10.16 15.06
C VAL A 76 8.14 11.02 13.86
N PRO A 77 8.96 11.17 12.80
CA PRO A 77 8.51 11.92 11.63
C PRO A 77 7.33 11.26 10.89
N ARG A 78 7.39 9.93 10.72
CA ARG A 78 6.41 9.15 9.97
C ARG A 78 6.02 7.88 10.72
N ARG A 79 4.72 7.57 10.69
CA ARG A 79 4.16 6.33 11.23
C ARG A 79 3.17 5.71 10.23
N ALA A 80 3.27 4.40 10.06
CA ALA A 80 2.24 3.59 9.43
C ALA A 80 1.66 2.65 10.47
N THR A 81 0.36 2.74 10.70
CA THR A 81 -0.38 1.88 11.64
C THR A 81 -1.29 0.96 10.85
N VAL A 82 -1.07 -0.35 11.00
CA VAL A 82 -1.84 -1.40 10.34
C VAL A 82 -2.67 -2.13 11.40
N LEU A 83 -3.98 -1.99 11.29
CA LEU A 83 -4.95 -2.73 12.11
C LEU A 83 -5.41 -3.96 11.34
N LYS A 84 -5.16 -5.14 11.90
CA LYS A 84 -5.64 -6.41 11.34
C LYS A 84 -6.74 -6.98 12.22
N GLU A 85 -7.88 -7.32 11.64
CA GLU A 85 -8.88 -8.12 12.32
C GLU A 85 -8.34 -9.55 12.49
N GLY A 86 -8.56 -10.16 13.67
CA GLY A 86 -8.36 -11.60 13.85
C GLY A 86 -9.29 -12.38 12.91
N PRO A 87 -8.92 -13.58 12.45
CA PRO A 87 -9.36 -14.06 11.14
C PRO A 87 -10.85 -14.44 11.09
N PRO A 88 -11.62 -13.98 10.09
CA PRO A 88 -12.65 -14.77 9.43
C PRO A 88 -12.03 -15.48 8.22
N VAL A 89 -12.77 -16.41 7.66
CA VAL A 89 -12.16 -17.63 7.15
C VAL A 89 -13.03 -18.38 6.15
N ASN A 90 -12.33 -18.97 5.18
CA ASN A 90 -12.78 -19.65 3.95
C ASN A 90 -13.06 -18.74 2.73
N ALA A 91 -13.07 -19.23 1.49
CA ALA A 91 -12.86 -20.59 0.95
C ALA A 91 -11.47 -20.65 0.26
N PHE A 92 -10.39 -21.12 0.89
CA PHE A 92 -10.16 -22.50 1.33
C PHE A 92 -9.05 -22.56 2.42
N GLY A 93 -9.27 -21.89 3.56
CA GLY A 93 -8.47 -22.03 4.77
C GLY A 93 -9.27 -21.49 5.96
N ILE A 94 -10.05 -22.38 6.61
CA ILE A 94 -11.26 -22.02 7.40
C ILE A 94 -11.02 -22.01 8.94
N ALA A 95 -11.67 -21.12 9.70
CA ALA A 95 -11.91 -21.06 11.15
C ALA A 95 -13.39 -20.66 11.46
N GLY A 96 -14.35 -21.54 11.18
CA GLY A 96 -15.74 -21.52 11.72
C GLY A 96 -16.65 -20.32 11.40
N ALA A 97 -17.76 -20.58 10.70
CA ALA A 97 -18.89 -19.65 10.67
C ALA A 97 -19.68 -19.75 12.00
N PRO A 98 -20.08 -18.65 12.67
CA PRO A 98 -21.30 -18.73 13.45
C PRO A 98 -22.45 -18.83 12.47
N CYS A 99 -23.19 -19.92 12.59
CA CYS A 99 -24.54 -20.03 12.07
C CYS A 99 -25.28 -18.76 12.51
N ASN A 100 -25.77 -17.95 11.55
CA ASN A 100 -26.62 -16.82 11.85
C ASN A 100 -27.96 -17.35 12.41
N HIS A 101 -27.98 -17.70 13.69
CA HIS A 101 -29.18 -17.88 14.47
C HIS A 101 -29.33 -16.62 15.33
N PRO A 102 -30.45 -15.90 15.26
CA PRO A 102 -30.62 -14.60 15.91
C PRO A 102 -30.78 -14.67 17.45
N ALA A 103 -30.20 -15.65 18.14
CA ALA A 103 -30.35 -15.85 19.59
C ALA A 103 -29.05 -15.79 20.41
N ASP A 104 -27.85 -15.94 19.83
CA ASP A 104 -26.58 -15.90 20.58
C ASP A 104 -25.75 -14.66 20.23
N ARG A 105 -26.18 -13.52 20.75
CA ARG A 105 -25.40 -12.28 20.73
C ARG A 105 -24.48 -12.25 21.96
N GLN A 106 -23.46 -13.11 21.99
CA GLN A 106 -22.30 -12.83 22.84
C GLN A 106 -21.45 -11.76 22.15
N PRO A 107 -21.00 -10.71 22.86
CA PRO A 107 -20.09 -9.74 22.26
C PRO A 107 -18.77 -10.45 21.95
N ILE A 108 -18.47 -10.67 20.66
CA ILE A 108 -17.13 -11.06 20.24
C ILE A 108 -16.27 -9.82 20.39
N ASP A 109 -15.72 -9.62 21.57
CA ASP A 109 -14.77 -8.55 21.91
C ASP A 109 -13.38 -8.92 21.36
N ARG A 110 -13.27 -9.08 20.04
CA ARG A 110 -11.97 -9.30 19.36
C ARG A 110 -11.39 -7.95 19.00
N GLN A 111 -10.51 -7.44 19.86
CA GLN A 111 -9.76 -6.23 19.59
C GLN A 111 -8.81 -6.48 18.40
N PRO A 112 -8.81 -5.63 17.35
CA PRO A 112 -7.91 -5.79 16.23
C PRO A 112 -6.45 -5.71 16.69
N THR A 113 -5.55 -6.48 16.07
CA THR A 113 -4.12 -6.36 16.36
C THR A 113 -3.59 -5.11 15.69
N CYS A 114 -2.85 -4.31 16.45
CA CYS A 114 -2.25 -3.07 15.99
C CYS A 114 -0.75 -3.26 15.77
N HIS A 115 -0.26 -2.91 14.59
CA HIS A 115 1.15 -2.94 14.23
C HIS A 115 1.58 -1.57 13.74
N GLN A 116 2.72 -1.07 14.23
CA GLN A 116 3.25 0.23 13.82
C GLN A 116 4.64 0.09 13.21
N LEU A 117 4.84 0.70 12.05
CA LEU A 117 6.14 0.93 11.45
C LEU A 117 6.42 2.43 11.53
N THR A 118 7.62 2.79 11.99
CA THR A 118 8.03 4.18 12.13
C THR A 118 9.34 4.44 11.40
N GLY A 119 9.59 5.70 11.07
CA GLY A 119 10.81 6.07 10.39
C GLY A 119 10.86 7.54 10.02
N SER A 120 11.87 7.88 9.23
CA SER A 120 12.03 9.23 8.70
C SER A 120 11.08 9.49 7.53
N GLY A 121 10.79 8.44 6.73
CA GLY A 121 10.16 8.51 5.42
C GLY A 121 10.89 9.39 4.40
N GLY A 122 12.17 9.68 4.64
CA GLY A 122 13.06 10.37 3.72
C GLY A 122 14.13 9.47 3.13
N ALA A 123 14.21 8.21 3.56
CA ALA A 123 15.15 7.24 3.02
C ALA A 123 14.68 6.72 1.65
N GLU A 124 15.64 6.44 0.76
CA GLU A 124 15.38 5.79 -0.52
C GLU A 124 15.79 4.32 -0.46
N ALA A 125 14.91 3.43 -0.92
CA ALA A 125 15.22 2.01 -1.02
C ALA A 125 16.16 1.76 -2.20
N ALA A 126 17.12 0.85 -2.04
CA ALA A 126 17.95 0.40 -3.15
C ALA A 126 17.09 -0.23 -4.26
N VAL A 127 17.51 0.00 -5.51
CA VAL A 127 16.89 -0.58 -6.70
C VAL A 127 17.78 -1.72 -7.22
N GLY A 128 17.18 -2.87 -7.50
CA GLY A 128 17.86 -4.07 -7.98
C GLY A 128 16.98 -4.87 -8.95
N PRO A 129 17.43 -6.06 -9.35
CA PRO A 129 16.62 -6.96 -10.16
C PRO A 129 15.44 -7.52 -9.37
N VAL A 130 14.44 -8.05 -10.08
CA VAL A 130 13.39 -8.90 -9.49
C VAL A 130 14.05 -10.11 -8.83
N ARG A 131 13.59 -10.45 -7.64
CA ARG A 131 14.06 -11.60 -6.84
C ARG A 131 12.95 -12.63 -6.63
N ARG A 132 13.24 -13.67 -5.87
CA ARG A 132 12.36 -14.84 -5.69
C ARG A 132 11.02 -14.50 -5.03
N TYR A 133 10.99 -13.56 -4.10
CA TYR A 133 9.79 -13.13 -3.40
C TYR A 133 9.47 -11.68 -3.71
N VAL A 134 8.20 -11.38 -3.90
CA VAL A 134 7.67 -10.02 -3.98
C VAL A 134 6.76 -9.75 -2.80
N HIS A 135 7.04 -8.64 -2.11
CA HIS A 135 6.24 -8.11 -1.03
C HIS A 135 5.43 -6.93 -1.55
N ASP A 136 4.11 -6.99 -1.33
CA ASP A 136 3.16 -5.91 -1.59
C ASP A 136 2.90 -5.14 -0.29
N PRO A 137 3.54 -3.96 -0.08
CA PRO A 137 3.41 -3.21 1.16
C PRO A 137 2.01 -2.67 1.36
N ASP A 138 1.59 -2.64 2.62
CA ASP A 138 0.32 -2.08 3.03
C ASP A 138 0.20 -0.60 2.58
N PRO A 139 -0.98 -0.14 2.13
CA PRO A 139 -1.19 1.24 1.73
C PRO A 139 -0.76 2.29 2.77
N ALA A 140 -0.85 2.00 4.08
CA ALA A 140 -0.36 2.89 5.13
C ALA A 140 1.17 3.05 5.08
N VAL A 141 1.92 1.97 4.84
CA VAL A 141 3.38 2.01 4.69
C VAL A 141 3.77 2.84 3.48
N VAL A 142 3.08 2.62 2.36
CA VAL A 142 3.32 3.36 1.11
C VAL A 142 3.05 4.85 1.32
N ARG A 143 1.91 5.20 1.94
CA ARG A 143 1.55 6.61 2.16
C ARG A 143 2.37 7.30 3.23
N ALA A 144 2.86 6.58 4.24
CA ALA A 144 3.81 7.10 5.21
C ALA A 144 5.22 7.31 4.66
N HIS A 145 5.49 6.93 3.40
CA HIS A 145 6.81 6.90 2.77
C HIS A 145 7.81 5.99 3.49
N LEU A 146 7.33 4.92 4.14
CA LEU A 146 8.16 4.01 4.93
C LEU A 146 8.61 2.76 4.16
N VAL A 147 8.59 2.83 2.82
CA VAL A 147 8.95 1.70 1.94
C VAL A 147 10.43 1.34 2.10
N ALA A 148 11.31 2.33 2.28
CA ALA A 148 12.75 2.09 2.47
C ALA A 148 13.06 1.46 3.83
N GLU A 149 12.40 1.92 4.89
CA GLU A 149 12.49 1.33 6.22
C GLU A 149 12.01 -0.14 6.20
N LEU A 150 10.90 -0.43 5.53
CA LEU A 150 10.42 -1.81 5.36
C LEU A 150 11.38 -2.64 4.49
N ALA A 151 11.96 -2.06 3.45
CA ALA A 151 12.95 -2.73 2.60
C ALA A 151 14.16 -3.21 3.42
N GLY A 152 14.69 -2.34 4.28
CA GLY A 152 15.80 -2.68 5.17
C GLY A 152 15.46 -3.81 6.15
N ALA A 153 14.24 -3.82 6.69
CA ALA A 153 13.79 -4.88 7.60
C ALA A 153 13.62 -6.25 6.92
N LEU A 154 13.36 -6.27 5.61
CA LEU A 154 13.14 -7.50 4.82
C LEU A 154 14.36 -7.93 4.00
N ASP A 155 15.48 -7.21 4.07
CA ASP A 155 16.62 -7.35 3.15
C ASP A 155 16.17 -7.33 1.67
N ALA A 156 15.28 -6.39 1.36
CA ALA A 156 14.60 -6.28 0.08
C ALA A 156 15.05 -5.04 -0.72
N THR A 157 14.82 -5.09 -2.03
CA THR A 157 15.05 -3.95 -2.95
C THR A 157 13.84 -3.68 -3.83
N LEU A 158 13.71 -2.47 -4.34
CA LEU A 158 12.74 -2.16 -5.40
C LEU A 158 13.24 -2.72 -6.74
N ALA A 159 12.33 -2.96 -7.69
CA ALA A 159 12.69 -3.24 -9.09
C ALA A 159 12.48 -2.04 -10.03
N ASP A 160 11.85 -0.98 -9.52
CA ASP A 160 11.64 0.30 -10.19
C ASP A 160 11.54 1.38 -9.11
N PRO A 161 12.24 2.52 -9.25
CA PRO A 161 12.28 3.56 -8.20
C PRO A 161 10.92 4.19 -7.91
N THR A 162 9.94 4.04 -8.81
CA THR A 162 8.61 4.66 -8.67
C THR A 162 7.53 3.68 -8.22
N ILE A 163 7.87 2.41 -8.03
CA ILE A 163 6.91 1.35 -7.72
C ILE A 163 7.25 0.73 -6.36
N ALA A 164 6.32 0.80 -5.42
CA ALA A 164 6.50 0.31 -4.07
C ALA A 164 6.38 -1.22 -3.90
N TYR A 165 6.76 -2.04 -4.89
CA TYR A 165 6.91 -3.49 -4.66
C TYR A 165 8.33 -3.78 -4.21
N LEU A 166 8.48 -4.57 -3.15
CA LEU A 166 9.77 -4.95 -2.57
C LEU A 166 10.12 -6.39 -2.97
N TYR A 167 11.37 -6.64 -3.32
CA TYR A 167 11.84 -7.94 -3.81
C TYR A 167 12.95 -8.48 -2.92
N ALA A 168 12.80 -9.72 -2.46
CA ALA A 168 13.74 -10.40 -1.55
C ALA A 168 14.06 -11.82 -2.02
N ASP A 169 15.17 -12.38 -1.55
CA ASP A 169 15.59 -13.75 -1.87
C ASP A 169 14.96 -14.81 -0.96
N ALA A 170 14.54 -14.40 0.24
CA ALA A 170 13.89 -15.24 1.24
C ALA A 170 12.48 -14.70 1.57
N PRO A 171 11.54 -15.57 1.99
CA PRO A 171 10.24 -15.11 2.43
C PRO A 171 10.36 -14.38 3.77
N GLY A 172 9.87 -13.14 3.85
CA GLY A 172 9.77 -12.38 5.11
C GLY A 172 8.34 -12.32 5.65
N ALA A 173 8.12 -12.83 6.86
CA ALA A 173 6.84 -12.65 7.56
C ALA A 173 6.78 -11.24 8.17
N THR A 174 5.77 -10.46 7.80
CA THR A 174 5.57 -9.10 8.32
C THR A 174 4.09 -8.72 8.31
N PRO A 175 3.60 -7.95 9.30
CA PRO A 175 2.25 -7.41 9.23
C PRO A 175 2.12 -6.33 8.14
N PHE A 176 3.24 -5.75 7.68
CA PHE A 176 3.28 -4.55 6.84
C PHE A 176 3.27 -4.81 5.34
N ALA A 177 3.33 -6.07 4.91
CA ALA A 177 3.27 -6.44 3.51
C ALA A 177 2.73 -7.86 3.33
N ARG A 178 2.09 -8.09 2.19
CA ARG A 178 1.76 -9.44 1.73
C ARG A 178 2.94 -10.01 0.94
N CYS A 179 3.34 -11.25 1.25
CA CYS A 179 4.42 -11.95 0.55
C CYS A 179 3.87 -12.91 -0.52
N LEU A 180 4.46 -12.88 -1.71
CA LEU A 180 4.18 -13.79 -2.81
C LEU A 180 5.49 -14.35 -3.36
N GLU A 181 5.54 -15.65 -3.66
CA GLU A 181 6.66 -16.26 -4.37
C GLU A 181 6.46 -16.07 -5.88
N VAL A 182 7.47 -15.51 -6.55
CA VAL A 182 7.48 -15.28 -7.99
C VAL A 182 7.86 -16.58 -8.71
N THR A 183 6.96 -17.09 -9.56
CA THR A 183 7.22 -18.27 -10.39
C THR A 183 7.70 -17.91 -11.78
N ASP A 184 7.24 -16.77 -12.33
CA ASP A 184 7.61 -16.30 -13.67
C ASP A 184 7.63 -14.78 -13.72
N THR A 185 8.60 -14.22 -14.45
CA THR A 185 8.71 -12.79 -14.74
C THR A 185 8.69 -12.59 -16.24
N LEU A 186 7.71 -11.83 -16.76
CA LEU A 186 7.52 -11.66 -18.19
C LEU A 186 7.28 -10.18 -18.54
N PRO A 187 7.90 -9.65 -19.61
CA PRO A 187 7.41 -8.42 -20.23
C PRO A 187 5.92 -8.57 -20.57
N PHE A 188 5.13 -7.53 -20.30
CA PHE A 188 3.68 -7.64 -20.45
C PHE A 188 3.30 -7.91 -21.91
N SER A 189 2.67 -9.06 -22.14
CA SER A 189 2.07 -9.44 -23.40
C SER A 189 0.89 -10.36 -23.12
N LEU A 190 -0.31 -9.91 -23.47
CA LEU A 190 -1.54 -10.68 -23.23
C LEU A 190 -1.46 -12.09 -23.86
N LYS A 191 -0.86 -12.20 -25.06
CA LYS A 191 -0.68 -13.48 -25.75
C LYS A 191 0.22 -14.44 -24.97
N ARG A 192 1.40 -13.96 -24.51
CA ARG A 192 2.36 -14.77 -23.74
C ARG A 192 1.79 -15.17 -22.39
N LEU A 193 1.18 -14.22 -21.69
CA LEU A 193 0.55 -14.46 -20.40
C LEU A 193 -0.56 -15.52 -20.50
N ARG A 194 -1.45 -15.41 -21.50
CA ARG A 194 -2.49 -16.41 -21.74
C ARG A 194 -1.93 -17.80 -22.05
N ALA A 195 -0.85 -17.88 -22.84
CA ALA A 195 -0.22 -19.15 -23.15
C ALA A 195 0.32 -19.83 -21.88
N LEU A 196 1.06 -19.08 -21.05
CA LEU A 196 1.62 -19.58 -19.78
C LEU A 196 0.51 -20.01 -18.80
N LEU A 197 -0.51 -19.19 -18.60
CA LEU A 197 -1.59 -19.52 -17.66
C LEU A 197 -2.41 -20.73 -18.09
N ARG A 198 -2.59 -20.93 -19.40
CA ARG A 198 -3.23 -22.13 -19.94
C ARG A 198 -2.38 -23.38 -19.75
N GLU A 199 -1.07 -23.28 -20.00
CA GLU A 199 -0.11 -24.38 -19.76
C GLU A 199 -0.12 -24.81 -18.28
N ARG A 200 -0.25 -23.84 -17.37
CA ARG A 200 -0.36 -24.08 -15.92
C ARG A 200 -1.77 -24.42 -15.43
N GLY A 201 -2.76 -24.52 -16.32
CA GLY A 201 -4.14 -24.85 -15.94
C GLY A 201 -4.80 -23.84 -14.99
N VAL A 202 -4.42 -22.56 -15.06
CA VAL A 202 -4.94 -21.51 -14.19
C VAL A 202 -6.36 -21.11 -14.62
N GLY A 203 -7.34 -21.37 -13.76
CA GLY A 203 -8.73 -20.93 -13.93
C GLY A 203 -9.11 -19.72 -13.08
N ARG A 204 -8.34 -19.42 -12.03
CA ARG A 204 -8.60 -18.28 -11.14
C ARG A 204 -7.35 -17.42 -11.02
N ALA A 205 -7.52 -16.11 -11.19
CA ALA A 205 -6.44 -15.17 -10.99
C ALA A 205 -6.87 -14.00 -10.10
N GLU A 206 -6.13 -13.81 -9.04
CA GLU A 206 -6.04 -12.51 -8.38
C GLU A 206 -5.14 -11.61 -9.22
N ILE A 207 -5.49 -10.33 -9.32
CA ILE A 207 -4.74 -9.37 -10.12
C ILE A 207 -4.44 -8.17 -9.22
N LEU A 208 -3.16 -8.02 -8.89
CA LEU A 208 -2.62 -6.89 -8.15
C LEU A 208 -2.00 -5.91 -9.15
N LYS A 209 -2.13 -4.61 -8.91
CA LYS A 209 -1.56 -3.58 -9.79
C LYS A 209 -0.85 -2.48 -9.00
N ARG A 210 0.36 -2.12 -9.43
CA ARG A 210 1.03 -0.85 -9.08
C ARG A 210 1.82 -0.33 -10.27
N GLY A 211 1.52 0.89 -10.72
CA GLY A 211 2.16 1.50 -11.89
C GLY A 211 1.79 0.89 -13.24
N SER A 212 0.70 0.12 -13.30
CA SER A 212 0.13 -0.39 -14.55
C SER A 212 -1.14 0.39 -14.91
N ALA A 213 -1.28 0.73 -16.20
CA ALA A 213 -2.47 1.39 -16.75
C ALA A 213 -3.60 0.40 -17.10
N LEU A 214 -3.41 -0.90 -16.85
CA LEU A 214 -4.40 -1.92 -17.16
C LEU A 214 -5.47 -2.00 -16.07
N GLU A 215 -6.72 -2.13 -16.51
CA GLU A 215 -7.83 -2.39 -15.59
C GLU A 215 -7.94 -3.89 -15.27
N PRO A 216 -7.87 -4.30 -13.99
CA PRO A 216 -7.88 -5.70 -13.58
C PRO A 216 -9.08 -6.49 -14.10
N GLU A 217 -10.27 -5.90 -14.07
CA GLU A 217 -11.53 -6.53 -14.49
C GLU A 217 -11.53 -6.78 -15.99
N ARG A 218 -10.99 -5.84 -16.77
CA ARG A 218 -10.84 -5.99 -18.21
C ARG A 218 -9.82 -7.08 -18.53
N LEU A 219 -8.65 -7.04 -17.88
CA LEU A 219 -7.62 -8.06 -18.07
C LEU A 219 -8.16 -9.46 -17.75
N ARG A 220 -8.87 -9.61 -16.63
CA ARG A 220 -9.47 -10.89 -16.22
C ARG A 220 -10.38 -11.48 -17.31
N ARG A 221 -11.22 -10.65 -17.95
CA ARG A 221 -12.06 -11.07 -19.08
C ARG A 221 -11.22 -11.48 -20.30
N ASP A 222 -10.19 -10.72 -20.61
CA ASP A 222 -9.35 -10.92 -21.80
C ASP A 222 -8.44 -12.17 -21.68
N LEU A 223 -8.09 -12.57 -20.45
CA LEU A 223 -7.29 -13.76 -20.17
C LEU A 223 -8.01 -15.06 -20.53
N ARG A 224 -9.35 -15.10 -20.42
CA ARG A 224 -10.17 -16.30 -20.66
C ARG A 224 -9.64 -17.54 -19.93
N LEU A 225 -9.46 -17.39 -18.61
CA LEU A 225 -8.90 -18.42 -17.74
C LEU A 225 -9.80 -19.67 -17.69
N ALA A 226 -9.17 -20.83 -17.69
CA ALA A 226 -9.85 -22.12 -17.59
C ALA A 226 -8.90 -23.13 -16.96
N GLY A 227 -9.38 -23.82 -15.92
CA GLY A 227 -8.64 -24.86 -15.22
C GLY A 227 -8.87 -24.83 -13.69
N PRO A 228 -8.31 -25.79 -12.95
CA PRO A 228 -8.52 -25.89 -11.51
C PRO A 228 -7.62 -24.96 -10.69
N GLU A 229 -6.48 -24.56 -11.25
CA GLU A 229 -5.42 -23.87 -10.51
C GLU A 229 -5.70 -22.38 -10.30
N ALA A 230 -5.05 -21.80 -9.30
CA ALA A 230 -5.11 -20.38 -8.99
C ALA A 230 -3.71 -19.74 -9.00
N ALA A 231 -3.62 -18.48 -9.42
CA ALA A 231 -2.39 -17.70 -9.38
C ALA A 231 -2.66 -16.24 -8.97
N SER A 232 -1.64 -15.56 -8.44
CA SER A 232 -1.63 -14.11 -8.27
C SER A 232 -0.83 -13.48 -9.41
N LEU A 233 -1.42 -12.51 -10.10
CA LEU A 233 -0.77 -11.75 -11.16
C LEU A 233 -0.42 -10.37 -10.65
N VAL A 234 0.86 -10.03 -10.62
CA VAL A 234 1.33 -8.69 -10.25
C VAL A 234 1.63 -7.91 -11.52
N LEU A 235 0.81 -6.91 -11.81
CA LEU A 235 0.99 -6.00 -12.93
C LEU A 235 1.80 -4.78 -12.47
N THR A 236 2.99 -4.63 -13.03
CA THR A 236 3.94 -3.63 -12.54
C THR A 236 4.89 -3.11 -13.62
N ARG A 237 5.88 -2.32 -13.22
CA ARG A 237 7.03 -1.93 -14.03
C ARG A 237 8.31 -2.42 -13.36
N VAL A 238 9.25 -2.87 -14.18
CA VAL A 238 10.60 -3.22 -13.77
C VAL A 238 11.54 -2.43 -14.66
N ALA A 239 12.41 -1.61 -14.04
CA ALA A 239 13.27 -0.67 -14.76
C ALA A 239 12.51 0.14 -15.85
N GLY A 240 11.32 0.64 -15.53
CA GLY A 240 10.45 1.41 -16.44
C GLY A 240 9.61 0.57 -17.41
N ALA A 241 9.87 -0.73 -17.57
CA ALA A 241 9.19 -1.57 -18.56
C ALA A 241 7.96 -2.29 -17.97
N PRO A 242 6.77 -2.23 -18.62
CA PRO A 242 5.59 -2.98 -18.20
C PRO A 242 5.86 -4.48 -18.11
N THR A 243 5.65 -5.03 -16.92
CA THR A 243 6.01 -6.40 -16.55
C THR A 243 4.85 -7.04 -15.81
N VAL A 244 4.66 -8.34 -16.03
CA VAL A 244 3.76 -9.18 -15.24
C VAL A 244 4.57 -10.24 -14.53
N LEU A 245 4.35 -10.35 -13.22
CA LEU A 245 4.83 -11.48 -12.43
C LEU A 245 3.67 -12.46 -12.24
N VAL A 246 3.95 -13.74 -12.42
CA VAL A 246 3.06 -14.81 -11.99
C VAL A 246 3.60 -15.30 -10.66
N CYS A 247 2.74 -15.33 -9.65
CA CYS A 247 3.14 -15.62 -8.29
C CYS A 247 2.15 -16.55 -7.59
N HIS A 248 2.61 -17.20 -6.52
CA HIS A 248 1.76 -17.90 -5.55
C HIS A 248 1.82 -17.21 -4.18
N PRO A 249 0.71 -17.16 -3.42
CA PRO A 249 0.73 -16.61 -2.08
C PRO A 249 1.60 -17.46 -1.16
N VAL A 250 2.48 -16.81 -0.40
CA VAL A 250 3.16 -17.44 0.73
C VAL A 250 2.22 -17.37 1.93
N PRO A 251 1.84 -18.49 2.54
CA PRO A 251 1.01 -18.48 3.75
C PRO A 251 1.67 -17.61 4.83
N ALA A 252 0.88 -16.75 5.48
CA ALA A 252 1.35 -16.11 6.71
C ALA A 252 1.56 -17.22 7.75
N GLY A 253 2.81 -17.37 8.20
CA GLY A 253 3.18 -18.31 9.26
C GLY A 253 2.64 -17.88 10.62
#